data_AF-A0A2T0RRH5-F1
#
_entry.id   AF-A0A2T0RRH5-F1
#
_cell.length_a   1.000
_cell.length_b   1.000
_cell.length_c   1.000
_cell.angle_alpha   90.00
_cell.angle_beta   90.00
_cell.angle_gamma   90.00
#
_symmetry.space_group_name_H-M   'P 1'
#
loop_
_entity.id
_entity.type
_entity.pdbx_description
1 polymer ?
#
loop_
_entity_poly.entity_id
_entity_poly.type
_entity_poly.pdbx_seq_one_letter_code
_entity_poly.pdbx_strand_id
1 'polypeptide(L)'
;MHEIGSMVLLRFILCLVLLGVALPAEAGGAWPRGKGKFFGSLTWSSWGEYAGYIAALTGQSTTTPLESTEEIGTYFEYGLSDRLTFGLDGYHRPAATTGSTILFLRAALAPASGPNRYSTEIGVGTIRDGPGTGQQVIRAGLAWGRGYESRFGNGWAEVDAKVGHVSEDAVFYYKADATLGLNRTDRNTWILQLQLGAIDDNPGYARLAPSLVRRLGNRFSVEAGLLAGVQNDNSAGLKLGGWLDF
;
A
#
# COMPACT_ATOMS: atom_id res chain seq x y z
N MET A 1 10.26 19.64 19.83
CA MET A 1 9.50 19.74 18.56
C MET A 1 9.22 18.37 17.90
N HIS A 2 9.93 17.29 18.26
CA HIS A 2 9.66 15.93 17.75
C HIS A 2 8.32 15.31 18.18
N GLU A 3 7.85 15.55 19.42
CA GLU A 3 6.60 14.95 19.92
C GLU A 3 5.32 15.51 19.27
N ILE A 4 5.36 16.76 18.82
CA ILE A 4 4.18 17.45 18.28
C ILE A 4 3.80 16.85 16.92
N GLY A 5 4.78 16.43 16.10
CA GLY A 5 4.53 15.78 14.81
C GLY A 5 3.87 14.41 14.95
N SER A 6 4.38 13.56 15.85
CA SER A 6 3.82 12.23 16.10
C SER A 6 2.40 12.29 16.68
N MET A 7 2.11 13.27 17.55
CA MET A 7 0.77 13.43 18.11
C MET A 7 -0.25 13.95 17.09
N VAL A 8 0.16 14.79 16.14
CA VAL A 8 -0.73 15.29 15.07
C VAL A 8 -1.05 14.18 14.07
N LEU A 9 -0.05 13.39 13.66
CA LEU A 9 -0.27 12.24 12.78
C LEU A 9 -1.17 11.18 13.42
N LEU A 10 -0.94 10.85 14.70
CA LEU A 10 -1.76 9.91 15.45
C LEU A 10 -3.21 10.41 15.60
N ARG A 11 -3.40 11.70 15.89
CA ARG A 11 -4.74 12.33 15.97
C ARG A 11 -5.42 12.38 14.61
N PHE A 12 -4.69 12.56 13.52
CA PHE A 12 -5.24 12.54 12.17
C PHE A 12 -5.69 11.13 11.75
N ILE A 13 -4.87 10.10 12.05
CA ILE A 13 -5.22 8.68 11.88
C ILE A 13 -6.46 8.34 12.72
N LEU A 14 -6.50 8.74 14.00
CA LEU A 14 -7.68 8.54 14.86
C LEU A 14 -8.92 9.29 14.34
N CYS A 15 -8.78 10.51 13.83
CA CYS A 15 -9.90 11.26 13.24
C CYS A 15 -10.44 10.59 11.96
N LEU A 16 -9.58 10.01 11.12
CA LEU A 16 -10.00 9.24 9.95
C LEU A 16 -10.72 7.94 10.34
N VAL A 17 -10.29 7.31 11.44
CA VAL A 17 -10.97 6.13 12.04
C VAL A 17 -12.35 6.51 12.62
N LEU A 18 -12.51 7.74 13.15
CA LEU A 18 -13.72 8.18 13.84
C LEU A 18 -14.79 8.83 12.94
N LEU A 19 -14.48 9.24 11.71
CA LEU A 19 -15.38 10.03 10.84
C LEU A 19 -16.31 9.23 9.89
N GLY A 20 -16.34 7.90 9.94
CA GLY A 20 -17.12 7.11 9.00
C GLY A 20 -18.53 6.73 9.46
N VAL A 21 -19.57 7.52 9.14
CA VAL A 21 -20.98 7.10 9.21
C VAL A 21 -21.57 7.12 7.79
N ALA A 22 -21.40 6.03 7.04
CA ALA A 22 -22.09 5.77 5.77
C ALA A 22 -22.20 4.26 5.49
N LEU A 23 -23.23 3.87 4.75
CA LEU A 23 -23.68 2.51 4.40
C LEU A 23 -22.62 1.68 3.64
N PRO A 24 -22.72 0.33 3.64
CA PRO A 24 -21.64 -0.53 3.15
C PRO A 24 -21.60 -0.55 1.63
N ALA A 25 -20.59 0.09 1.05
CA ALA A 25 -19.98 -0.43 -0.17
C ALA A 25 -19.07 -1.63 0.22
N GLU A 26 -18.85 -2.59 -0.67
CA GLU A 26 -17.76 -3.56 -0.46
C GLU A 26 -16.47 -2.75 -0.28
N ALA A 27 -15.80 -2.92 0.85
CA ALA A 27 -14.60 -2.14 1.19
C ALA A 27 -13.48 -2.44 0.14
N GLY A 28 -12.28 -1.88 0.24
CA GLY A 28 -11.07 -2.29 -0.53
C GLY A 28 -10.04 -2.96 0.37
N GLY A 29 -9.35 -4.01 -0.13
CA GLY A 29 -8.17 -4.67 0.45
C GLY A 29 -8.27 -5.39 1.81
N ALA A 30 -9.03 -4.87 2.78
CA ALA A 30 -8.88 -5.21 4.20
C ALA A 30 -9.55 -6.52 4.67
N TRP A 31 -10.39 -7.18 3.85
CA TRP A 31 -11.08 -8.42 4.23
C TRP A 31 -10.55 -9.61 3.42
N PRO A 32 -10.72 -10.84 3.94
CA PRO A 32 -10.48 -12.04 3.16
C PRO A 32 -11.28 -12.05 1.86
N ARG A 33 -10.61 -12.37 0.77
CA ARG A 33 -11.10 -12.28 -0.61
C ARG A 33 -12.40 -13.06 -0.91
N GLY A 34 -12.75 -14.04 -0.07
CA GLY A 34 -13.89 -14.94 -0.28
C GLY A 34 -13.47 -16.25 -0.96
N LYS A 35 -14.16 -17.36 -0.66
CA LYS A 35 -13.71 -18.68 -1.12
C LYS A 35 -13.58 -18.76 -2.64
N GLY A 36 -12.40 -19.17 -3.12
CA GLY A 36 -12.10 -19.38 -4.54
C GLY A 36 -11.87 -18.10 -5.35
N LYS A 37 -11.93 -16.93 -4.70
CA LYS A 37 -11.69 -15.64 -5.33
C LYS A 37 -10.21 -15.30 -5.37
N PHE A 38 -9.79 -14.70 -6.48
CA PHE A 38 -8.40 -14.35 -6.73
C PHE A 38 -8.24 -12.84 -6.97
N PHE A 39 -7.10 -12.33 -6.54
CA PHE A 39 -6.61 -11.03 -6.97
C PHE A 39 -5.10 -11.06 -7.13
N GLY A 40 -4.60 -10.35 -8.13
CA GLY A 40 -3.18 -10.13 -8.32
C GLY A 40 -2.93 -8.73 -8.85
N SER A 41 -1.83 -8.13 -8.43
CA SER A 41 -1.32 -6.89 -9.01
C SER A 41 0.17 -6.95 -9.24
N LEU A 42 0.59 -6.41 -10.37
CA LEU A 42 1.97 -6.10 -10.69
C LEU A 42 2.08 -4.59 -10.84
N THR A 43 3.00 -3.98 -10.11
CA THR A 43 3.24 -2.54 -10.17
C THR A 43 4.68 -2.26 -10.54
N TRP A 44 4.88 -1.23 -11.35
CA TRP A 44 6.17 -0.61 -11.57
C TRP A 44 6.10 0.82 -11.07
N SER A 45 7.14 1.27 -10.39
CA SER A 45 7.23 2.64 -9.89
C SER A 45 8.64 3.16 -10.00
N SER A 46 8.74 4.45 -10.32
CA SER A 46 9.98 5.19 -10.46
C SER A 46 9.85 6.47 -9.65
N TRP A 47 10.79 6.75 -8.75
CA TRP A 47 10.82 8.00 -7.99
C TRP A 47 12.25 8.50 -7.79
N GLY A 48 12.41 9.81 -7.70
CA GLY A 48 13.69 10.46 -7.45
C GLY A 48 13.47 11.80 -6.76
N GLU A 49 14.54 12.55 -6.51
CA GLU A 49 14.43 13.85 -5.84
C GLU A 49 13.47 14.80 -6.59
N TYR A 50 12.60 15.48 -5.83
CA TYR A 50 11.52 16.31 -6.34
C TYR A 50 12.00 17.31 -7.40
N ALA A 51 13.08 18.04 -7.13
CA ALA A 51 13.63 19.05 -8.03
C ALA A 51 14.06 18.46 -9.38
N GLY A 52 14.72 17.29 -9.36
CA GLY A 52 15.15 16.60 -10.57
C GLY A 52 13.98 16.07 -11.39
N TYR A 53 12.96 15.49 -10.74
CA TYR A 53 11.77 14.97 -11.42
C TYR A 53 10.96 16.09 -12.08
N ILE A 54 10.78 17.22 -11.40
CA ILE A 54 10.10 18.41 -11.96
C ILE A 54 10.91 19.03 -13.10
N ALA A 55 12.24 19.12 -12.98
CA ALA A 55 13.08 19.61 -14.06
C ALA A 55 12.97 18.74 -15.32
N ALA A 56 12.99 17.41 -15.16
CA ALA A 56 12.80 16.47 -16.26
C ALA A 56 11.44 16.64 -16.96
N LEU A 57 10.35 16.79 -16.20
CA LEU A 57 9.00 17.00 -16.74
C LEU A 57 8.82 18.35 -17.43
N THR A 58 9.54 19.37 -16.99
CA THR A 58 9.46 20.74 -17.55
C THR A 58 10.48 21.02 -18.65
N GLY A 59 11.32 20.03 -19.00
CA GLY A 59 12.37 20.17 -20.01
C GLY A 59 13.52 21.07 -19.57
N GLN A 60 13.66 21.31 -18.27
CA GLN A 60 14.79 22.05 -17.71
C GLN A 60 16.03 21.16 -17.74
N SER A 61 17.08 21.64 -18.41
CA SER A 61 18.37 20.96 -18.40
C SER A 61 19.03 21.12 -17.03
N THR A 62 19.13 20.04 -16.28
CA THR A 62 19.93 19.97 -15.06
C THR A 62 21.36 19.55 -15.38
N THR A 63 22.35 20.11 -14.67
CA THR A 63 23.76 19.70 -14.81
C THR A 63 24.03 18.30 -14.25
N THR A 64 23.13 17.82 -13.38
CA THR A 64 23.14 16.48 -12.79
C THR A 64 22.00 15.65 -13.37
N PRO A 65 22.27 14.43 -13.88
CA PRO A 65 21.21 13.49 -14.27
C PRO A 65 20.25 13.21 -13.11
N LEU A 66 18.98 12.97 -13.43
CA LEU A 66 18.01 12.50 -12.44
C LEU A 66 18.42 11.10 -11.96
N GLU A 67 18.75 10.97 -10.68
CA GLU A 67 18.85 9.67 -10.04
C GLU A 67 17.45 9.20 -9.63
N SER A 68 16.95 8.15 -10.29
CA SER A 68 15.68 7.50 -9.95
C SER A 68 15.92 6.13 -9.32
N THR A 69 15.07 5.82 -8.35
CA THR A 69 14.89 4.47 -7.83
C THR A 69 13.72 3.82 -8.56
N GLU A 70 13.95 2.60 -9.02
CA GLU A 70 12.94 1.76 -9.68
C GLU A 70 12.52 0.62 -8.76
N GLU A 71 11.22 0.34 -8.69
CA GLU A 71 10.67 -0.78 -7.93
C GLU A 71 9.60 -1.50 -8.74
N ILE A 72 9.68 -2.83 -8.70
CA ILE A 72 8.63 -3.72 -9.17
C ILE A 72 7.96 -4.31 -7.93
N GLY A 73 6.67 -4.02 -7.75
CA GLY A 73 5.84 -4.57 -6.69
C GLY A 73 4.97 -5.70 -7.22
N THR A 74 4.81 -6.74 -6.41
CA THR A 74 3.95 -7.90 -6.68
C THR A 74 3.06 -8.16 -5.49
N TYR A 75 1.77 -8.32 -5.73
CA TYR A 75 0.81 -8.68 -4.68
C TYR A 75 -0.16 -9.71 -5.23
N PHE A 76 -0.44 -10.76 -4.45
CA PHE A 76 -1.40 -11.79 -4.81
C PHE A 76 -2.21 -12.22 -3.60
N GLU A 77 -3.47 -12.55 -3.85
CA GLU A 77 -4.39 -13.10 -2.86
C GLU A 77 -5.23 -14.22 -3.47
N TYR A 78 -5.45 -15.25 -2.67
CA TYR A 78 -6.36 -16.33 -2.98
C TYR A 78 -7.20 -16.67 -1.74
N GLY A 79 -8.52 -16.56 -1.86
CA GLY A 79 -9.44 -16.86 -0.77
C GLY A 79 -9.59 -18.35 -0.54
N LEU A 80 -9.08 -18.83 0.60
CA LEU A 80 -9.20 -20.23 1.03
C LEU A 80 -10.60 -20.52 1.60
N SER A 81 -11.20 -19.53 2.23
CA SER A 81 -12.58 -19.54 2.72
C SER A 81 -13.15 -18.12 2.73
N ASP A 82 -14.38 -17.94 3.19
CA ASP A 82 -14.98 -16.61 3.36
C ASP A 82 -14.32 -15.79 4.48
N ARG A 83 -13.44 -16.42 5.28
CA ARG A 83 -12.77 -15.78 6.42
C ARG A 83 -11.25 -15.90 6.39
N LEU A 84 -10.69 -16.56 5.39
CA LEU A 84 -9.26 -16.83 5.31
C LEU A 84 -8.74 -16.65 3.89
N THR A 85 -7.68 -15.88 3.75
CA THR A 85 -6.98 -15.61 2.48
C THR A 85 -5.52 -15.93 2.62
N PHE A 86 -4.99 -16.66 1.65
CA PHE A 86 -3.56 -16.78 1.44
C PHE A 86 -3.11 -15.65 0.52
N GLY A 87 -1.91 -15.12 0.73
CA GLY A 87 -1.35 -14.14 -0.17
C GLY A 87 0.16 -14.11 -0.22
N LEU A 88 0.64 -13.31 -1.17
CA LEU A 88 2.05 -13.02 -1.42
C LEU A 88 2.18 -11.51 -1.57
N ASP A 89 3.12 -10.92 -0.85
CA ASP A 89 3.48 -9.51 -0.91
C ASP A 89 4.99 -9.41 -1.15
N GLY A 90 5.38 -8.73 -2.21
CA GLY A 90 6.78 -8.60 -2.55
C GLY A 90 7.10 -7.35 -3.35
N TYR A 91 8.35 -6.96 -3.28
CA TYR A 91 8.90 -5.91 -4.11
C TYR A 91 10.35 -6.24 -4.46
N HIS A 92 10.84 -5.65 -5.54
CA HIS A 92 12.23 -5.74 -5.93
C HIS A 92 12.70 -4.42 -6.53
N ARG A 93 13.87 -3.95 -6.08
CA ARG A 93 14.59 -2.80 -6.62
C ARG A 93 15.88 -3.30 -7.26
N PRO A 94 15.94 -3.45 -8.60
CA PRO A 94 17.08 -4.08 -9.27
C PRO A 94 18.40 -3.35 -9.01
N ALA A 95 18.43 -2.03 -9.17
CA ALA A 95 19.64 -1.22 -9.04
C ALA A 95 20.23 -1.25 -7.62
N ALA A 96 19.38 -1.17 -6.60
CA ALA A 96 19.78 -1.25 -5.20
C ALA A 96 20.02 -2.69 -4.73
N THR A 97 19.72 -3.70 -5.56
CA THR A 97 19.71 -5.11 -5.19
C THR A 97 18.89 -5.42 -3.94
N THR A 98 17.85 -4.62 -3.65
CA THR A 98 16.97 -4.83 -2.50
C THR A 98 15.66 -5.47 -2.91
N GLY A 99 14.97 -6.09 -1.96
CA GLY A 99 13.66 -6.68 -2.23
C GLY A 99 13.10 -7.43 -1.03
N SER A 100 11.85 -7.83 -1.14
CA SER A 100 11.16 -8.66 -0.16
C SER A 100 10.20 -9.61 -0.87
N THR A 101 10.04 -10.80 -0.30
CA THR A 101 8.99 -11.75 -0.69
C THR A 101 8.42 -12.37 0.57
N ILE A 102 7.15 -12.07 0.86
CA ILE A 102 6.46 -12.51 2.07
C ILE A 102 5.20 -13.25 1.67
N LEU A 103 5.09 -14.50 2.10
CA LEU A 103 3.85 -15.27 2.05
C LEU A 103 3.08 -15.00 3.34
N PHE A 104 1.76 -14.85 3.23
CA PHE A 104 0.95 -14.52 4.40
C PHE A 104 -0.40 -15.24 4.41
N LEU A 105 -0.95 -15.36 5.61
CA LEU A 105 -2.33 -15.76 5.86
C LEU A 105 -3.05 -14.62 6.56
N ARG A 106 -4.18 -14.21 5.99
CA ARG A 106 -5.05 -13.14 6.48
C ARG A 106 -6.39 -13.71 6.93
N ALA A 107 -6.79 -13.41 8.16
CA ALA A 107 -8.03 -13.91 8.77
C ALA A 107 -8.97 -12.76 9.17
N ALA A 108 -10.28 -12.92 8.93
CA ALA A 108 -11.29 -11.98 9.40
C ALA A 108 -11.52 -12.09 10.91
N LEU A 109 -11.29 -11.00 11.64
CA LEU A 109 -11.42 -10.94 13.11
C LEU A 109 -12.89 -10.98 13.58
N ALA A 110 -13.80 -10.44 12.78
CA ALA A 110 -15.23 -10.43 13.08
C ALA A 110 -16.06 -10.93 11.88
N PRO A 111 -17.28 -11.45 12.11
CA PRO A 111 -18.24 -11.63 11.03
C PRO A 111 -18.47 -10.32 10.27
N ALA A 112 -18.90 -10.44 9.00
CA ALA A 112 -19.19 -9.31 8.13
C ALA A 112 -20.49 -8.57 8.51
N SER A 113 -20.71 -8.27 9.79
CA SER A 113 -21.86 -7.52 10.28
C SER A 113 -21.56 -6.01 10.28
N GLY A 114 -22.45 -5.21 9.68
CA GLY A 114 -22.27 -3.77 9.57
C GLY A 114 -21.26 -3.35 8.48
N PRO A 115 -20.86 -2.08 8.43
CA PRO A 115 -20.02 -1.54 7.35
C PRO A 115 -18.51 -1.66 7.57
N ASN A 116 -18.06 -1.87 8.81
CA ASN A 116 -16.65 -2.02 9.13
C ASN A 116 -16.21 -3.48 8.96
N ARG A 117 -14.97 -3.67 8.53
CA ARG A 117 -14.29 -4.95 8.38
C ARG A 117 -12.94 -4.87 9.06
N TYR A 118 -12.55 -5.95 9.72
CA TYR A 118 -11.28 -6.04 10.43
C TYR A 118 -10.62 -7.39 10.11
N SER A 119 -9.33 -7.37 9.85
CA SER A 119 -8.55 -8.58 9.66
C SER A 119 -7.20 -8.49 10.36
N THR A 120 -6.61 -9.66 10.57
CA THR A 120 -5.23 -9.80 11.01
C THR A 120 -4.48 -10.68 10.04
N GLU A 121 -3.17 -10.45 9.94
CA GLU A 121 -2.28 -11.18 9.05
C GLU A 121 -1.06 -11.69 9.83
N ILE A 122 -0.61 -12.89 9.49
CA ILE A 122 0.72 -13.39 9.84
C ILE A 122 1.41 -13.80 8.54
N GLY A 123 2.65 -13.38 8.37
CA GLY A 123 3.47 -13.67 7.21
C GLY A 123 4.88 -14.10 7.55
N VAL A 124 5.48 -14.86 6.65
CA VAL A 124 6.87 -15.31 6.70
C VAL A 124 7.49 -15.14 5.33
N GLY A 125 8.78 -14.84 5.29
CA GLY A 125 9.43 -14.59 4.02
C GLY A 125 10.89 -14.23 4.15
N THR A 126 11.38 -13.55 3.11
CA THR A 126 12.73 -13.00 3.09
C THR A 126 12.73 -11.53 2.71
N ILE A 127 13.65 -10.78 3.29
CA ILE A 127 14.00 -9.42 2.89
C ILE A 127 15.47 -9.38 2.54
N ARG A 128 15.84 -8.56 1.56
CA ARG A 128 17.22 -8.39 1.11
C ARG A 128 17.52 -6.91 1.04
N ASP A 129 18.60 -6.52 1.68
CA ASP A 129 19.12 -5.16 1.68
C ASP A 129 20.56 -5.14 1.13
N GLY A 130 20.69 -5.18 -0.20
CA GLY A 130 21.97 -5.20 -0.91
C GLY A 130 22.32 -6.55 -1.55
N PRO A 131 23.58 -6.72 -2.00
CA PRO A 131 23.99 -7.88 -2.79
C PRO A 131 24.12 -9.19 -2.00
N GLY A 132 23.88 -9.16 -0.69
CA GLY A 132 23.96 -10.32 0.20
C GLY A 132 22.80 -11.30 0.07
N THR A 133 22.82 -12.34 0.90
CA THR A 133 21.73 -13.30 1.02
C THR A 133 20.50 -12.64 1.65
N GLY A 134 19.31 -13.06 1.23
CA GLY A 134 18.07 -12.60 1.85
C GLY A 134 17.96 -13.12 3.28
N GLN A 135 17.62 -12.22 4.21
CA GLN A 135 17.40 -12.51 5.62
C GLN A 135 15.96 -12.91 5.86
N GLN A 136 15.74 -13.78 6.85
CA GLN A 136 14.40 -14.25 7.21
C GLN A 136 13.61 -13.14 7.92
N VAL A 137 12.34 -13.02 7.56
CA VAL A 137 11.40 -12.09 8.18
C VAL A 137 10.13 -12.80 8.61
N ILE A 138 9.66 -12.47 9.81
CA ILE A 138 8.29 -12.70 10.25
C ILE A 138 7.54 -11.37 10.25
N ARG A 139 6.28 -11.38 9.83
CA ARG A 139 5.44 -10.18 9.75
C ARG A 139 4.10 -10.44 10.41
N ALA A 140 3.60 -9.46 11.16
CA ALA A 140 2.24 -9.43 11.64
C ALA A 140 1.54 -8.17 11.12
N GLY A 141 0.23 -8.26 10.89
CA GLY A 141 -0.55 -7.15 10.38
C GLY A 141 -1.94 -7.06 10.97
N LEU A 142 -2.49 -5.85 10.92
CA LEU A 142 -3.87 -5.53 11.22
C LEU A 142 -4.40 -4.63 10.11
N ALA A 143 -5.59 -4.94 9.62
CA ALA A 143 -6.25 -4.08 8.66
C ALA A 143 -7.68 -3.76 9.11
N TRP A 144 -8.10 -2.53 8.83
CA TRP A 144 -9.47 -2.06 8.92
C TRP A 144 -9.91 -1.57 7.55
N GLY A 145 -11.14 -1.88 7.17
CA GLY A 145 -11.74 -1.36 5.96
C GLY A 145 -13.22 -1.07 6.14
N ARG A 146 -13.72 -0.13 5.34
CA ARG A 146 -15.12 0.26 5.33
C ARG A 146 -15.53 0.79 3.97
N GLY A 147 -16.67 0.34 3.46
CA GLY A 147 -17.31 1.02 2.34
C GLY A 147 -18.12 2.24 2.74
N TYR A 148 -18.28 3.16 1.81
CA TYR A 148 -19.11 4.34 1.96
C TYR A 148 -19.82 4.69 0.65
N GLU A 149 -20.87 5.47 0.78
CA GLU A 149 -21.56 6.12 -0.35
C GLU A 149 -21.41 7.64 -0.20
N SER A 150 -21.24 8.33 -1.33
CA SER A 150 -21.11 9.79 -1.35
C SER A 150 -21.82 10.37 -2.57
N ARG A 151 -22.05 11.69 -2.58
CA ARG A 151 -22.57 12.40 -3.76
C ARG A 151 -21.70 12.26 -5.02
N PHE A 152 -20.44 11.82 -4.86
CA PHE A 152 -19.48 11.65 -5.94
C PHE A 152 -19.36 10.21 -6.45
N GLY A 153 -20.03 9.27 -5.79
CA GLY A 153 -19.97 7.84 -6.06
C GLY A 153 -19.77 7.02 -4.79
N ASN A 154 -19.85 5.69 -4.95
CA ASN A 154 -19.55 4.73 -3.90
C ASN A 154 -18.05 4.50 -3.81
N GLY A 155 -17.56 4.15 -2.64
CA GLY A 155 -16.13 4.03 -2.39
C GLY A 155 -15.81 3.26 -1.15
N TRP A 156 -14.54 3.25 -0.78
CA TRP A 156 -14.05 2.54 0.39
C TRP A 156 -12.87 3.27 1.03
N ALA A 157 -12.73 3.09 2.32
CA ALA A 157 -11.58 3.50 3.10
C ALA A 157 -10.92 2.25 3.72
N GLU A 158 -9.61 2.27 3.82
CA GLU A 158 -8.80 1.21 4.43
C GLU A 158 -7.64 1.81 5.22
N VAL A 159 -7.24 1.10 6.26
CA VAL A 159 -5.94 1.23 6.90
C VAL A 159 -5.35 -0.16 7.05
N ASP A 160 -4.17 -0.42 6.49
CA ASP A 160 -3.40 -1.65 6.66
C ASP A 160 -2.09 -1.30 7.38
N ALA A 161 -1.85 -1.91 8.54
CA ALA A 161 -0.67 -1.69 9.36
C ALA A 161 0.06 -3.00 9.57
N LYS A 162 1.38 -2.99 9.37
CA LYS A 162 2.27 -4.15 9.42
C LYS A 162 3.49 -3.84 10.27
N VAL A 163 3.90 -4.82 11.07
CA VAL A 163 5.20 -4.87 11.72
C VAL A 163 5.94 -6.12 11.27
N GLY A 164 7.19 -5.97 10.86
CA GLY A 164 8.05 -7.09 10.53
C GLY A 164 9.29 -7.10 11.40
N HIS A 165 9.78 -8.30 11.70
CA HIS A 165 11.01 -8.54 12.43
C HIS A 165 11.95 -9.36 11.55
N VAL A 166 13.13 -8.80 11.28
CA VAL A 166 14.19 -9.44 10.51
C VAL A 166 15.11 -10.18 11.47
N SER A 167 15.11 -11.51 11.39
CA SER A 167 15.63 -12.35 12.48
C SER A 167 17.14 -12.27 12.69
N GLU A 168 17.92 -12.05 11.63
CA GLU A 168 19.39 -12.04 11.70
C GLU A 168 19.92 -10.73 12.28
N ASP A 169 19.37 -9.60 11.83
CA ASP A 169 19.81 -8.27 12.28
C ASP A 169 19.04 -7.74 13.51
N ALA A 170 18.00 -8.47 13.97
CA ALA A 170 17.09 -8.04 15.03
C ALA A 170 16.41 -6.67 14.78
N VAL A 171 16.23 -6.35 13.49
CA VAL A 171 15.64 -5.09 13.01
C VAL A 171 14.13 -5.22 12.91
N PHE A 172 13.42 -4.19 13.35
CA PHE A 172 11.98 -4.04 13.12
C PHE A 172 11.70 -3.03 12.02
N TYR A 173 10.77 -3.35 11.13
CA TYR A 173 10.17 -2.35 10.25
C TYR A 173 8.67 -2.24 10.50
N TYR A 174 8.18 -1.03 10.33
CA TYR A 174 6.78 -0.67 10.51
C TYR A 174 6.29 -0.08 9.20
N LYS A 175 5.10 -0.48 8.77
CA LYS A 175 4.40 0.08 7.63
C LYS A 175 2.96 0.35 8.00
N ALA A 176 2.41 1.46 7.55
CA ALA A 176 0.99 1.74 7.64
C ALA A 176 0.52 2.49 6.39
N ASP A 177 -0.44 1.93 5.70
CA ASP A 177 -1.03 2.51 4.50
C ASP A 177 -2.49 2.85 4.77
N ALA A 178 -2.89 4.10 4.55
CA ALA A 178 -4.28 4.52 4.57
C ALA A 178 -4.75 4.82 3.14
N THR A 179 -5.82 4.16 2.70
CA THR A 179 -6.31 4.25 1.31
C THR A 179 -7.75 4.72 1.27
N LEU A 180 -8.04 5.64 0.36
CA LEU A 180 -9.39 6.07 0.00
C LEU A 180 -9.63 5.76 -1.48
N GLY A 181 -10.58 4.86 -1.78
CA GLY A 181 -11.02 4.53 -3.12
C GLY A 181 -12.40 5.12 -3.42
N LEU A 182 -12.57 5.71 -4.61
CA LEU A 182 -13.83 6.25 -5.11
C LEU A 182 -14.14 5.68 -6.50
N ASN A 183 -15.19 4.88 -6.60
CA ASN A 183 -15.70 4.38 -7.87
C ASN A 183 -16.50 5.49 -8.57
N ARG A 184 -15.84 6.21 -9.49
CA ARG A 184 -16.45 7.33 -10.21
C ARG A 184 -17.43 6.83 -11.28
N THR A 185 -17.10 5.70 -11.91
CA THR A 185 -17.98 4.94 -12.81
C THR A 185 -17.68 3.45 -12.64
N ASP A 186 -18.46 2.57 -13.26
CA ASP A 186 -18.23 1.11 -13.26
C ASP A 186 -16.88 0.65 -13.86
N ARG A 187 -16.15 1.59 -14.45
CA ARG A 187 -14.86 1.35 -15.12
C ARG A 187 -13.72 2.20 -14.58
N ASN A 188 -13.97 3.20 -13.73
CA ASN A 188 -12.95 4.12 -13.26
C ASN A 188 -13.02 4.29 -11.75
N THR A 189 -11.93 3.94 -11.08
CA THR A 189 -11.75 4.10 -9.63
C THR A 189 -10.60 5.05 -9.37
N TRP A 190 -10.86 6.10 -8.60
CA TRP A 190 -9.86 7.03 -8.13
C TRP A 190 -9.36 6.54 -6.78
N ILE A 191 -8.06 6.56 -6.55
CA ILE A 191 -7.45 6.12 -5.31
C ILE A 191 -6.57 7.26 -4.79
N LEU A 192 -6.64 7.49 -3.49
CA LEU A 192 -5.68 8.30 -2.76
C LEU A 192 -5.12 7.45 -1.63
N GLN A 193 -3.81 7.20 -1.65
CA GLN A 193 -3.14 6.45 -0.60
C GLN A 193 -2.14 7.35 0.14
N LEU A 194 -2.08 7.24 1.46
CA LEU A 194 -1.03 7.75 2.31
C LEU A 194 -0.22 6.55 2.81
N GLN A 195 1.06 6.52 2.46
CA GLN A 195 1.98 5.46 2.81
C GLN A 195 2.92 5.94 3.91
N LEU A 196 3.03 5.18 4.99
CA LEU A 196 3.89 5.44 6.13
C LEU A 196 4.85 4.27 6.31
N GLY A 197 6.11 4.58 6.59
CA GLY A 197 7.10 3.54 6.91
C GLY A 197 8.17 4.02 7.88
N ALA A 198 8.67 3.11 8.70
CA ALA A 198 9.78 3.34 9.61
C ALA A 198 10.60 2.06 9.80
N ILE A 199 11.88 2.18 10.15
CA ILE A 199 12.77 1.07 10.47
C ILE A 199 13.44 1.42 11.80
N ASP A 200 13.30 0.54 12.79
CA ASP A 200 13.72 0.76 14.18
C ASP A 200 13.37 2.17 14.67
N ASP A 201 14.34 2.87 15.23
CA ASP A 201 14.21 4.22 15.78
C ASP A 201 14.46 5.32 14.73
N ASN A 202 14.66 4.95 13.45
CA ASN A 202 14.88 5.95 12.40
C ASN A 202 13.61 6.80 12.19
N PRO A 203 13.76 8.08 11.82
CA PRO A 203 12.61 8.91 11.47
C PRO A 203 11.78 8.26 10.36
N GLY A 204 10.51 8.01 10.65
CA GLY A 204 9.58 7.47 9.66
C GLY A 204 9.34 8.44 8.51
N TYR A 205 8.96 7.91 7.35
CA TYR A 205 8.58 8.67 6.17
C TYR A 205 7.07 8.64 5.94
N ALA A 206 6.57 9.64 5.20
CA ALA A 206 5.22 9.68 4.69
C ALA A 206 5.21 10.06 3.21
N ARG A 207 4.38 9.37 2.42
CA ARG A 207 4.22 9.59 0.99
C ARG A 207 2.76 9.54 0.58
N LEU A 208 2.34 10.46 -0.27
CA LEU A 208 1.03 10.42 -0.92
C LEU A 208 1.15 9.76 -2.29
N ALA A 209 0.17 8.92 -2.62
CA ALA A 209 0.10 8.19 -3.87
C ALA A 209 -1.33 8.26 -4.45
N PRO A 210 -1.68 9.33 -5.16
CA PRO A 210 -2.92 9.38 -5.92
C PRO A 210 -2.81 8.54 -7.20
N SER A 211 -3.84 7.77 -7.53
CA SER A 211 -3.90 6.98 -8.76
C SER A 211 -5.30 6.86 -9.35
N LEU A 212 -5.35 6.54 -10.64
CA LEU A 212 -6.54 6.20 -11.39
C LEU A 212 -6.41 4.75 -11.85
N VAL A 213 -7.42 3.95 -11.51
CA VAL A 213 -7.58 2.58 -11.98
C VAL A 213 -8.68 2.55 -13.02
N ARG A 214 -8.37 1.97 -14.19
CA ARG A 214 -9.32 1.76 -15.27
C ARG A 214 -9.51 0.29 -15.57
N ARG A 215 -10.76 -0.16 -15.49
CA ARG A 215 -11.13 -1.54 -15.81
C ARG A 215 -11.21 -1.75 -17.32
N LEU A 216 -10.47 -2.75 -17.81
CA LEU A 216 -10.39 -3.19 -19.20
C LEU A 216 -11.04 -4.58 -19.32
N GLY A 217 -12.34 -4.60 -19.64
CA GLY A 217 -13.12 -5.83 -19.68
C GLY A 217 -13.59 -6.26 -18.29
N ASN A 218 -13.66 -7.56 -18.05
CA ASN A 218 -14.30 -8.09 -16.83
C ASN A 218 -13.32 -8.37 -15.68
N ARG A 219 -12.05 -8.61 -15.98
CA ARG A 219 -11.07 -9.18 -15.02
C ARG A 219 -9.77 -8.40 -14.92
N PHE A 220 -9.50 -7.50 -15.87
CA PHE A 220 -8.22 -6.81 -15.95
C PHE A 220 -8.44 -5.32 -15.72
N SER A 221 -7.55 -4.70 -14.95
CA SER A 221 -7.52 -3.26 -14.77
C SER A 221 -6.10 -2.74 -14.91
N VAL A 222 -5.96 -1.49 -15.32
CA VAL A 222 -4.68 -0.77 -15.36
C VAL A 222 -4.72 0.38 -14.38
N GLU A 223 -3.61 0.64 -13.72
CA GLU A 223 -3.42 1.72 -12.76
C GLU A 223 -2.35 2.68 -13.29
N ALA A 224 -2.61 3.98 -13.17
CA ALA A 224 -1.61 5.02 -13.36
C ALA A 224 -1.71 6.01 -12.20
N GLY A 225 -0.58 6.36 -11.59
CA GLY A 225 -0.53 7.20 -10.41
C GLY A 225 0.76 7.98 -10.27
N LEU A 226 0.76 8.85 -9.27
CA LEU A 226 1.91 9.63 -8.86
C LEU A 226 2.37 9.18 -7.47
N LEU A 227 3.61 9.50 -7.14
CA LEU A 227 4.20 9.36 -5.82
C LEU A 227 4.73 10.72 -5.40
N ALA A 228 4.42 11.17 -4.18
CA ALA A 228 4.90 12.44 -3.65
C ALA A 228 5.27 12.28 -2.17
N GLY A 229 6.54 12.42 -1.84
CA GLY A 229 7.03 12.50 -0.48
C GLY A 229 6.42 13.70 0.25
N VAL A 230 6.03 13.50 1.50
CA VAL A 230 5.36 14.51 2.34
C VAL A 230 6.17 14.80 3.60
N GLN A 231 6.71 13.77 4.23
CA GLN A 231 7.50 13.90 5.45
C GLN A 231 8.70 12.94 5.38
N ASN A 232 9.90 13.47 5.66
CA ASN A 232 11.16 12.72 5.61
C ASN A 232 11.34 11.93 4.29
N ASP A 233 10.73 12.42 3.22
CA ASP A 233 10.80 11.91 1.85
C ASP A 233 10.64 13.12 0.94
N ASN A 234 11.69 13.44 0.18
CA ASN A 234 11.72 14.54 -0.79
C ASN A 234 11.58 14.02 -2.23
N SER A 235 11.03 12.81 -2.42
CA SER A 235 10.89 12.22 -3.74
C SER A 235 9.57 12.55 -4.41
N ALA A 236 9.61 12.61 -5.74
CA ALA A 236 8.43 12.55 -6.58
C ALA A 236 8.60 11.40 -7.58
N GLY A 237 7.49 10.85 -8.06
CA GLY A 237 7.55 9.71 -8.94
C GLY A 237 6.25 9.35 -9.63
N LEU A 238 6.34 8.29 -10.41
CA LEU A 238 5.26 7.68 -11.16
C LEU A 238 5.02 6.25 -10.68
N LYS A 239 3.77 5.81 -10.79
CA LYS A 239 3.33 4.44 -10.53
C LYS A 239 2.50 3.98 -11.71
N LEU A 240 2.79 2.79 -12.23
CA LEU A 240 1.99 2.07 -13.20
C LEU A 240 1.66 0.69 -12.65
N GLY A 241 0.46 0.18 -12.91
CA GLY A 241 0.06 -1.12 -12.40
C GLY A 241 -0.89 -1.86 -13.34
N GLY A 242 -0.87 -3.19 -13.23
CA GLY A 242 -1.85 -4.07 -13.84
C GLY A 242 -2.45 -4.96 -12.78
N TRP A 243 -3.78 -5.06 -12.75
CA TRP A 243 -4.54 -5.83 -11.77
C TRP A 243 -5.36 -6.91 -12.47
N LEU A 244 -5.48 -8.08 -11.82
CA LEU A 244 -6.25 -9.22 -12.28
C LEU A 244 -7.15 -9.74 -11.15
N ASP A 245 -8.44 -9.95 -11.42
CA ASP A 245 -9.40 -10.48 -10.45
C ASP A 245 -10.42 -11.47 -11.07
N PHE A 246 -10.86 -12.50 -10.31
CA PHE A 246 -11.96 -13.43 -10.67
C PHE A 246 -12.55 -14.20 -9.47
#